data_AF-A0A9Q9HW28-F1
#
_entry.id   AF-A0A9Q9HW28-F1
#
_cell.length_a   1.000
_cell.length_b   1.000
_cell.length_c   1.000
_cell.angle_alpha   90.00
_cell.angle_beta   90.00
_cell.angle_gamma   90.00
#
_symmetry.space_group_name_H-M   'P 1'
#
loop_
_entity.id
_entity.type
_entity.pdbx_description
1 polymer ?
#
loop_
_entity_poly.entity_id
_entity_poly.type
_entity_poly.pdbx_seq_one_letter_code
_entity_poly.pdbx_strand_id
1 'polypeptide(L)'
;MINAPEQHIVPVIPSPEQFAEWVSGSLERLKKRPSHYLLEEGVPGSKNRVSNFIKNPEFLRLHLACELQRQILTDAVRYGVNLDPIKIQQLSSIIRSN
;
A
#
# COMPACT_ATOMS: atom_id res chain seq x y z
N MET A 1 -8.27 28.73 31.42
CA MET A 1 -8.29 28.53 29.96
C MET A 1 -7.18 27.56 29.62
N ILE A 2 -7.52 26.33 29.24
CA ILE A 2 -6.53 25.30 28.86
C ILE A 2 -6.36 25.44 27.35
N ASN A 3 -5.17 25.87 26.90
CA ASN A 3 -4.80 25.81 25.49
C ASN A 3 -4.63 24.33 25.13
N ALA A 4 -5.69 23.71 24.62
CA ALA A 4 -5.56 22.40 23.98
C ALA A 4 -4.73 22.63 22.70
N PRO A 5 -3.55 22.01 22.55
CA PRO A 5 -2.82 22.11 21.30
C PRO A 5 -3.71 21.50 20.21
N GLU A 6 -4.01 22.27 19.17
CA GLU A 6 -4.64 21.76 17.95
C GLU A 6 -3.72 20.68 17.39
N GLN A 7 -4.04 19.41 17.70
CA GLN A 7 -3.40 18.28 17.06
C GLN A 7 -3.88 18.29 15.60
N HIS A 8 -3.13 18.96 14.73
CA HIS A 8 -3.24 18.78 13.30
C HIS A 8 -2.86 17.33 12.99
N ILE A 9 -3.86 16.44 13.03
CA ILE A 9 -3.74 15.11 12.44
C ILE A 9 -3.65 15.37 10.95
N VAL A 10 -2.44 15.53 10.43
CA VAL A 10 -2.21 15.48 8.99
C VAL A 10 -2.37 14.01 8.61
N PRO A 11 -3.43 13.60 7.88
CA PRO A 11 -3.50 12.25 7.35
C PRO A 11 -2.34 12.12 6.36
N VAL A 12 -1.23 11.53 6.81
CA VAL A 12 -0.08 11.34 5.93
C VAL A 12 -0.39 10.13 5.07
N ILE A 13 -0.84 10.41 3.84
CA ILE A 13 -1.08 9.39 2.82
C ILE A 13 0.30 8.95 2.31
N PRO A 14 0.59 7.63 2.25
CA PRO A 14 1.85 7.16 1.67
C PRO A 14 1.92 7.55 0.19
N SER A 15 3.12 7.86 -0.29
CA SER A 15 3.37 7.97 -1.73
C SER A 15 3.07 6.64 -2.43
N PRO A 16 2.75 6.67 -3.74
CA PRO A 16 2.56 5.46 -4.53
C PRO A 16 3.73 4.47 -4.40
N GLU A 17 4.97 4.97 -4.35
CA GLU A 17 6.20 4.19 -4.22
C GLU A 17 6.28 3.47 -2.87
N GLN A 18 6.00 4.20 -1.78
CA GLN A 18 5.95 3.62 -0.43
C GLN A 18 4.86 2.54 -0.32
N PHE A 19 3.72 2.77 -0.99
CA PHE A 19 2.66 1.77 -1.05
C PHE A 19 3.09 0.54 -1.88
N ALA A 20 3.77 0.73 -3.01
CA ALA A 20 4.27 -0.37 -3.84
C ALA A 20 5.35 -1.20 -3.13
N GLU A 21 6.24 -0.57 -2.38
CA GLU A 21 7.24 -1.24 -1.52
C GLU A 21 6.54 -2.12 -0.47
N TRP A 22 5.54 -1.54 0.23
CA TRP A 22 4.75 -2.27 1.22
C TRP A 22 3.99 -3.45 0.60
N VAL A 23 3.37 -3.27 -0.57
CA VAL A 23 2.68 -4.36 -1.28
C VAL A 23 3.68 -5.47 -1.61
N SER A 24 4.83 -5.12 -2.18
CA SER A 24 5.85 -6.10 -2.57
C SER A 24 6.35 -6.93 -1.37
N GLY A 25 6.69 -6.27 -0.26
CA GLY A 25 7.10 -6.96 0.96
C GLY A 25 5.98 -7.80 1.59
N SER A 26 4.73 -7.33 1.51
CA SER A 26 3.56 -8.07 2.01
C SER A 26 3.31 -9.35 1.21
N LEU A 27 3.43 -9.28 -0.12
CA LEU A 27 3.28 -10.45 -1.00
C LEU A 27 4.34 -11.51 -0.72
N GLU A 28 5.58 -11.10 -0.50
CA GLU A 28 6.68 -11.99 -0.13
C GLU A 28 6.39 -12.71 1.20
N ARG A 29 6.00 -11.97 2.24
CA ARG A 29 5.65 -12.55 3.54
C ARG A 29 4.46 -13.50 3.49
N LEU A 30 3.43 -13.14 2.72
CA LEU A 30 2.25 -13.99 2.51
C LEU A 30 2.52 -15.19 1.59
N LYS A 31 3.68 -15.22 0.92
CA LYS A 31 4.00 -16.19 -0.15
C LYS A 31 2.94 -16.20 -1.26
N LYS A 32 2.43 -15.01 -1.61
CA LYS A 32 1.38 -14.81 -2.62
C LYS A 32 1.93 -14.13 -3.86
N ARG A 33 1.44 -14.54 -5.02
CA ARG A 33 1.71 -13.85 -6.29
C ARG A 33 0.81 -12.61 -6.44
N PRO A 34 1.28 -11.56 -7.14
CA PRO A 34 0.46 -10.39 -7.47
C PRO A 34 -0.87 -10.74 -8.15
N SER A 35 -0.88 -11.80 -8.95
CA SER A 35 -2.05 -12.26 -9.70
C SER A 35 -3.18 -12.84 -8.84
N HIS A 36 -3.02 -12.94 -7.51
CA HIS A 36 -4.10 -13.37 -6.62
C HIS A 36 -5.01 -12.21 -6.18
N TYR A 37 -4.62 -10.97 -6.45
CA TYR A 37 -5.28 -9.77 -5.94
C TYR A 37 -5.86 -8.92 -7.07
N LEU A 38 -6.91 -8.17 -6.74
CA LEU A 38 -7.66 -7.32 -7.69
C LEU A 38 -8.11 -8.05 -8.96
N LEU A 39 -8.44 -9.34 -8.83
CA LEU A 39 -8.97 -10.15 -9.91
C LEU A 39 -10.43 -9.77 -10.18
N GLU A 40 -10.72 -9.48 -11.44
CA GLU A 40 -12.06 -9.24 -11.94
C GLU A 40 -12.32 -10.22 -13.08
N GLU A 41 -13.35 -11.05 -12.92
CA GLU A 41 -13.78 -12.00 -13.93
C GLU A 41 -14.28 -11.24 -15.18
N GLY A 42 -13.90 -11.73 -16.36
CA GLY A 42 -14.29 -11.10 -17.63
C GLY A 42 -13.54 -9.80 -17.98
N VAL A 43 -12.64 -9.30 -17.12
CA VAL A 43 -11.84 -8.09 -17.42
C VAL A 43 -10.43 -8.48 -17.86
N PRO A 44 -10.07 -8.31 -19.16
CA PRO A 44 -8.73 -8.62 -19.66
C PRO A 44 -7.66 -7.82 -18.91
N GLY A 45 -6.59 -8.50 -18.48
CA GLY A 45 -5.45 -7.87 -17.82
C GLY A 45 -5.58 -7.66 -16.30
N SER A 46 -6.73 -7.96 -15.68
CA SER A 46 -6.92 -7.88 -14.23
C SER A 46 -5.85 -8.68 -13.46
N LYS A 47 -5.51 -9.89 -13.94
CA LYS A 47 -4.44 -10.75 -13.39
C LYS A 47 -3.04 -10.11 -13.33
N ASN A 48 -2.77 -9.12 -14.18
CA ASN A 48 -1.47 -8.46 -14.27
C ASN A 48 -1.47 -7.09 -13.58
N ARG A 49 -2.63 -6.62 -13.10
CA ARG A 49 -2.83 -5.27 -12.59
C ARG A 49 -1.87 -4.93 -11.44
N VAL A 50 -1.77 -5.80 -10.43
CA VAL A 50 -0.89 -5.59 -9.29
C VAL A 50 0.58 -5.65 -9.69
N SER A 51 0.95 -6.55 -10.61
CA SER A 51 2.32 -6.62 -11.13
C SER A 51 2.70 -5.34 -11.88
N ASN A 52 1.79 -4.81 -12.70
CA ASN A 52 2.00 -3.56 -13.43
C ASN A 52 2.08 -2.35 -12.48
N PHE A 53 1.24 -2.31 -11.45
CA PHE A 53 1.29 -1.30 -10.40
C PHE A 53 2.64 -1.32 -9.67
N ILE A 54 3.11 -2.48 -9.21
CA ILE A 54 4.41 -2.56 -8.51
C ILE A 54 5.55 -2.02 -9.37
N LYS A 55 5.49 -2.24 -10.69
CA LYS A 55 6.49 -1.71 -11.64
C LYS A 55 6.33 -0.22 -11.93
N ASN A 56 5.11 0.30 -11.90
CA ASN A 56 4.78 1.68 -12.20
C ASN A 56 3.72 2.20 -11.20
N PRO A 57 4.14 2.61 -10.00
CA PRO A 57 3.24 2.87 -8.87
C PRO A 57 2.22 3.99 -9.12
N GLU A 58 2.56 4.98 -9.93
CA GLU A 58 1.72 6.15 -10.23
C GLU A 58 0.38 5.82 -10.92
N PHE A 59 0.25 4.65 -11.55
CA PHE A 59 -0.94 4.31 -12.32
C PHE A 59 -2.06 3.60 -11.53
N LEU A 60 -1.84 3.29 -10.25
CA LEU A 60 -2.88 2.65 -9.44
C LEU A 60 -3.88 3.68 -8.93
N ARG A 61 -5.14 3.52 -9.33
CA ARG A 61 -6.23 4.35 -8.83
C ARG A 61 -6.45 4.12 -7.33
N LEU A 62 -6.76 5.19 -6.60
CA LEU A 62 -6.94 5.16 -5.14
C LEU A 62 -7.90 4.07 -4.66
N HIS A 63 -9.06 3.89 -5.31
CA HIS A 63 -10.01 2.84 -4.92
C HIS A 63 -9.42 1.42 -5.06
N LEU A 64 -8.57 1.17 -6.05
CA LEU A 64 -7.88 -0.09 -6.23
C LEU A 64 -6.77 -0.28 -5.19
N ALA A 65 -6.09 0.81 -4.79
CA ALA A 65 -5.11 0.78 -3.70
C ALA A 65 -5.78 0.40 -2.37
N CYS A 66 -6.92 1.02 -2.04
CA CYS A 66 -7.69 0.68 -0.85
C CYS A 66 -8.16 -0.79 -0.86
N GLU A 67 -8.69 -1.26 -2.00
CA GLU A 67 -9.15 -2.63 -2.15
C GLU A 67 -7.99 -3.64 -2.06
N LEU A 68 -6.85 -3.34 -2.67
CA LEU A 68 -5.65 -4.17 -2.59
C LEU A 68 -5.15 -4.27 -1.15
N GLN A 69 -5.06 -3.14 -0.44
CA GLN A 69 -4.68 -3.10 0.96
C GLN A 69 -5.63 -3.96 1.81
N ARG A 70 -6.96 -3.82 1.60
CA ARG A 70 -7.97 -4.61 2.29
C ARG A 70 -7.78 -6.11 2.06
N GLN A 71 -7.57 -6.54 0.81
CA GLN A 71 -7.35 -7.95 0.48
C GLN A 71 -6.08 -8.52 1.11
N ILE A 72 -4.97 -7.77 1.05
CA ILE A 72 -3.69 -8.16 1.67
C ILE A 72 -3.83 -8.31 3.19
N LEU A 73 -4.44 -7.32 3.85
CA LEU A 73 -4.66 -7.36 5.30
C LEU A 73 -5.61 -8.50 5.70
N THR A 74 -6.66 -8.76 4.91
CA THR A 74 -7.58 -9.88 5.15
C THR A 74 -6.84 -11.22 5.08
N ASP A 75 -5.97 -11.40 4.08
CA ASP A 75 -5.14 -12.59 3.95
C ASP A 75 -4.14 -12.72 5.11
N ALA A 76 -3.53 -11.62 5.54
CA ALA A 76 -2.63 -11.60 6.69
C ALA A 76 -3.31 -12.11 7.96
N VAL A 77 -4.52 -11.64 8.24
CA VAL A 77 -5.34 -12.13 9.35
C VAL A 77 -5.69 -13.60 9.17
N ARG A 78 -6.15 -14.00 7.97
CA ARG A 78 -6.55 -15.37 7.66
C ARG A 78 -5.43 -16.38 7.84
N TYR A 79 -4.20 -16.01 7.49
CA TYR A 79 -3.03 -16.88 7.54
C TYR A 79 -2.14 -16.65 8.76
N GLY A 80 -2.52 -15.75 9.68
CA GLY A 80 -1.75 -15.45 10.89
C GLY A 80 -0.37 -14.83 10.61
N VAL A 81 -0.23 -14.08 9.52
CA VAL A 81 1.03 -13.44 9.12
C VAL A 81 1.06 -12.00 9.61
N ASN A 82 2.12 -11.62 10.32
CA ASN A 82 2.32 -10.23 10.73
C ASN A 82 3.01 -9.42 9.62
N LEU A 83 2.33 -8.40 9.11
CA LEU A 83 2.85 -7.53 8.06
C LEU A 83 3.54 -6.31 8.67
N ASP A 84 4.57 -5.81 8.00
CA ASP A 84 5.16 -4.53 8.39
C ASP A 84 4.15 -3.40 8.15
N PRO A 85 4.18 -2.32 8.95
CA PRO A 85 3.40 -1.13 8.65
C PRO A 85 3.90 -0.47 7.35
N ILE A 86 3.01 0.27 6.67
CA ILE A 86 3.40 1.10 5.53
C ILE A 86 4.35 2.19 6.05
N LYS A 87 5.59 2.21 5.53
CA LYS A 87 6.59 3.21 5.91
C LYS A 87 6.28 4.54 5.23
N ILE A 88 5.92 5.54 6.04
CA ILE A 88 5.66 6.89 5.56
C ILE A 88 6.89 7.75 5.87
N GLN A 89 7.72 7.98 4.86
CA GLN A 89 8.82 8.95 4.95
C GLN A 89 8.29 10.34 4.61
N GLN A 90 8.50 11.29 5.52
CA GLN A 90 8.16 12.69 5.28
C GLN A 90 9.11 13.28 4.24
N LEU A 91 8.60 14.11 3.32
CA LEU A 91 9.38 14.80 2.29
C LEU A 91 10.54 15.65 2.86
N SER A 92 10.42 16.11 4.11
CA SER A 92 11.46 16.86 4.83
C SER A 92 12.76 16.08 5.05
N SER A 93 12.71 14.75 5.04
CA SER A 93 13.88 13.86 5.20
C SER A 93 14.77 13.81 3.96
N ILE A 94 14.17 13.98 2.78
CA ILE A 94 14.84 13.85 1.48
C ILE A 94 15.68 15.10 1.18
N ILE A 95 15.22 16.28 1.62
CA ILE A 95 15.90 17.56 1.36
C ILE A 95 17.17 17.73 2.21
N ARG A 96 17.30 17.03 3.35
CA ARG A 96 18.44 17.16 4.28
C ARG A 96 19.60 16.18 4.01
N SER A 97 19.48 15.32 3.01
CA SER A 97 20.49 14.29 2.67
C SER A 97 21.31 14.64 1.42
N ASN A 98 21.13 15.84 0.87
CA ASN A 98 21.98 16.45 -0.18
C ASN A 98 22.71 17.66 0.41
#